data_AF-A0A6C0JX13-F1
#
_entry.id   AF-A0A6C0JX13-F1
#
_cell.length_a   1.000
_cell.length_b   1.000
_cell.length_c   1.000
_cell.angle_alpha   90.00
_cell.angle_beta   90.00
_cell.angle_gamma   90.00
#
_symmetry.space_group_name_H-M   'P 1'
#
loop_
_entity.id
_entity.type
_entity.pdbx_description
1 polymer ?
#
loop_
_entity_poly.entity_id
_entity_poly.type
_entity_poly.pdbx_seq_one_letter_code
_entity_poly.pdbx_strand_id
1 'polypeptide(L)'
;MYYSKEYEKVITWIPKLIPYKPKITIGMNEESLLIRIYRDILEGIKYAKGIMRKCKVKTIHKDMTYPSKSMFIPDEIINVIHTSMHSQIIYTCSFLGRTILIHAGVLNPISKTEMDERIRLMYSWLYVCHKYSKYECTRTLNIYIYFTEHKKLFPTDDNTVLHASHANTAYTYACAIHNTMVIYRSEEWFKVFIHECLHAYGFEPSDKNEIRLSRGLSERISIPSKVRVSETYVETWARIINICYNAILKSKNFKEFLRLATFYLNVESIFSTIQASRILKYMKLSYHDVIHVQSPITRLNYKENTHIFAYYILTSVLMHKPLKLLVWCNTNNPNWLEFNNEVYSVATFESLLMNALYDETYHSFIQHCHTNIHWNDIGMCHTIIKTI
;
A
#
# COMPACT_ATOMS: atom_id res chain seq x y z
N MET A 1 -18.11 10.06 2.89
CA MET A 1 -17.16 9.07 3.45
C MET A 1 -17.06 9.35 4.93
N TYR A 2 -17.38 8.37 5.78
CA TYR A 2 -17.10 8.48 7.22
C TYR A 2 -15.60 8.23 7.42
N TYR A 3 -14.90 9.25 7.89
CA TYR A 3 -13.49 9.15 8.25
C TYR A 3 -13.38 9.13 9.78
N SER A 4 -12.34 8.48 10.29
CA SER A 4 -12.10 8.54 11.74
C SER A 4 -11.58 9.94 12.11
N LYS A 5 -11.87 10.37 13.34
CA LYS A 5 -11.64 11.75 13.79
C LYS A 5 -10.18 12.20 13.62
N GLU A 6 -9.24 11.25 13.67
CA GLU A 6 -7.80 11.48 13.53
C GLU A 6 -7.38 12.00 12.15
N TYR A 7 -8.26 11.89 11.13
CA TYR A 7 -8.00 12.32 9.75
C TYR A 7 -8.85 13.49 9.28
N GLU A 8 -9.82 13.95 10.10
CA GLU A 8 -10.83 14.92 9.69
C GLU A 8 -10.21 16.20 9.12
N LYS A 9 -9.28 16.81 9.87
CA LYS A 9 -8.56 18.02 9.43
C LYS A 9 -7.75 17.80 8.15
N VAL A 10 -7.08 16.66 8.02
CA VAL A 10 -6.29 16.31 6.82
C VAL A 10 -7.16 16.33 5.57
N ILE A 11 -8.38 15.81 5.67
CA ILE A 11 -9.35 15.78 4.57
C ILE A 11 -9.81 17.18 4.20
N THR A 12 -9.97 18.08 5.18
CA THR A 12 -10.36 19.47 4.90
C THR A 12 -9.30 20.27 4.13
N TRP A 13 -8.03 19.83 4.14
CA TRP A 13 -6.98 20.48 3.35
C TRP A 13 -7.03 20.10 1.88
N ILE A 14 -7.50 18.90 1.53
CA ILE A 14 -7.45 18.41 0.15
C ILE A 14 -8.12 19.37 -0.84
N PRO A 15 -9.38 19.85 -0.63
CA PRO A 15 -10.01 20.79 -1.55
C PRO A 15 -9.24 22.10 -1.70
N LYS A 16 -8.57 22.56 -0.64
CA LYS A 16 -7.78 23.80 -0.62
C LYS A 16 -6.48 23.69 -1.41
N LEU A 17 -5.97 22.47 -1.57
CA LEU A 17 -4.69 22.18 -2.24
C LEU A 17 -4.84 21.82 -3.72
N ILE A 18 -6.06 21.48 -4.17
CA ILE A 18 -6.35 21.17 -5.58
C ILE A 18 -5.79 22.22 -6.56
N PRO A 19 -5.90 23.55 -6.32
CA PRO A 19 -5.39 24.55 -7.27
C PRO A 19 -3.87 24.56 -7.45
N TYR A 20 -3.13 24.08 -6.45
CA TYR A 20 -1.66 24.13 -6.43
C TYR A 20 -1.00 22.84 -6.96
N LYS A 21 -1.80 21.78 -7.11
CA LYS A 21 -1.37 20.49 -7.62
C LYS A 21 -1.59 20.44 -9.14
N PRO A 22 -0.56 20.15 -9.96
CA PRO A 22 -0.78 19.78 -11.35
C PRO A 22 -1.73 18.59 -11.45
N LYS A 23 -2.81 18.75 -12.22
CA LYS A 23 -3.81 17.70 -12.40
C LYS A 23 -3.20 16.50 -13.11
N ILE A 24 -3.51 15.31 -12.62
CA ILE A 24 -3.25 14.08 -13.35
C ILE A 24 -4.22 14.02 -14.52
N THR A 25 -3.69 14.08 -15.73
CA THR A 25 -4.41 13.88 -16.98
C THR A 25 -4.12 12.47 -17.51
N ILE A 26 -5.10 11.89 -18.19
CA ILE A 26 -5.00 10.56 -18.78
C ILE A 26 -4.93 10.75 -20.30
N GLY A 27 -3.79 10.41 -20.90
CA GLY A 27 -3.65 10.32 -22.34
C GLY A 27 -4.08 8.95 -22.86
N MET A 28 -4.02 8.78 -24.19
CA MET A 28 -4.44 7.53 -24.84
C MET A 28 -3.67 6.31 -24.33
N ASN A 29 -2.37 6.45 -24.08
CA ASN A 29 -1.53 5.35 -23.58
C ASN A 29 -1.95 4.97 -22.15
N GLU A 30 -2.10 5.94 -21.26
CA GLU A 30 -2.50 5.70 -19.87
C GLU A 30 -3.91 5.11 -19.77
N GLU A 31 -4.85 5.55 -20.63
CA GLU A 31 -6.19 4.97 -20.70
C GLU A 31 -6.14 3.49 -21.08
N SER A 32 -5.27 3.11 -22.02
CA SER A 32 -5.06 1.71 -22.43
C SER A 32 -4.52 0.82 -21.30
N LEU A 33 -3.77 1.40 -20.36
CA LEU A 33 -3.29 0.69 -19.17
C LEU A 33 -4.40 0.56 -18.14
N LEU A 34 -5.20 1.61 -17.93
CA LEU A 34 -6.33 1.57 -17.00
C LEU A 34 -7.47 0.66 -17.46
N ILE A 35 -7.72 0.53 -18.77
CA ILE A 35 -8.68 -0.45 -19.30
C ILE A 35 -8.20 -1.89 -19.05
N ARG A 36 -6.89 -2.14 -19.08
CA ARG A 36 -6.32 -3.43 -18.72
C ARG A 36 -6.57 -3.76 -17.24
N ILE A 37 -6.27 -2.83 -16.32
CA ILE A 37 -6.58 -3.00 -14.88
C ILE A 37 -8.09 -3.24 -14.68
N TYR A 38 -8.93 -2.44 -15.34
CA TYR A 38 -10.38 -2.53 -15.25
C TYR A 38 -10.88 -3.92 -15.64
N ARG A 39 -10.41 -4.46 -16.76
CA ARG A 39 -10.79 -5.80 -17.24
C ARG A 39 -10.31 -6.89 -16.29
N ASP A 40 -9.04 -6.85 -15.87
CA ASP A 40 -8.46 -7.84 -14.96
C ASP A 40 -9.22 -7.90 -13.63
N ILE A 41 -9.55 -6.74 -13.04
CA ILE A 41 -10.32 -6.68 -11.80
C ILE A 41 -11.75 -7.20 -12.02
N LEU A 42 -12.42 -6.85 -13.13
CA LEU A 42 -13.77 -7.38 -13.40
C LEU A 42 -13.79 -8.89 -13.58
N GLU A 43 -12.78 -9.46 -14.25
CA GLU A 43 -12.59 -10.90 -14.34
C GLU A 43 -12.39 -11.52 -12.96
N GLY A 44 -11.54 -10.92 -12.13
CA GLY A 44 -11.32 -11.34 -10.75
C GLY A 44 -12.60 -11.27 -9.91
N ILE A 45 -13.40 -10.21 -10.02
CA ILE A 45 -14.68 -10.07 -9.31
C ILE A 45 -15.65 -11.17 -9.75
N LYS A 46 -15.71 -11.46 -11.06
CA LYS A 46 -16.54 -12.54 -11.61
C LYS A 46 -16.09 -13.91 -11.10
N TYR A 47 -14.78 -14.16 -11.12
CA TYR A 47 -14.18 -15.40 -10.59
C TYR A 47 -14.48 -15.57 -9.10
N ALA A 48 -14.25 -14.53 -8.30
CA ALA A 48 -14.49 -14.53 -6.86
C ALA A 48 -15.96 -14.82 -6.51
N LYS A 49 -16.92 -14.25 -7.27
CA LYS A 49 -18.34 -14.61 -7.11
C LYS A 49 -18.61 -16.09 -7.35
N GLY A 50 -17.95 -16.70 -8.34
CA GLY A 50 -18.08 -18.11 -8.67
C GLY A 50 -17.47 -19.03 -7.60
N ILE A 51 -16.24 -18.75 -7.16
CA ILE A 51 -15.53 -19.58 -6.18
C ILE A 51 -16.19 -19.52 -4.80
N MET A 52 -16.69 -18.35 -4.38
CA MET A 52 -17.33 -18.17 -3.07
C MET A 52 -18.54 -19.08 -2.86
N ARG A 53 -19.25 -19.47 -3.94
CA ARG A 53 -20.37 -20.43 -3.87
C ARG A 53 -19.93 -21.87 -3.60
N LYS A 54 -18.67 -22.19 -3.90
CA LYS A 54 -18.07 -23.52 -3.74
C LYS A 54 -17.13 -23.59 -2.53
N CYS A 55 -16.83 -22.46 -1.89
CA CYS A 55 -15.97 -22.39 -0.74
C CYS A 55 -16.59 -23.13 0.44
N LYS A 56 -15.79 -23.97 1.10
CA LYS A 56 -16.15 -24.52 2.40
C LYS A 56 -15.88 -23.44 3.44
N VAL A 57 -16.91 -23.07 4.19
CA VAL A 57 -16.82 -22.08 5.27
C VAL A 57 -17.11 -22.78 6.59
N LYS A 58 -16.17 -22.67 7.54
CA LYS A 58 -16.30 -23.25 8.89
C LYS A 58 -16.07 -22.17 9.93
N THR A 59 -17.00 -22.02 10.88
CA THR A 59 -16.78 -21.21 12.07
C THR A 59 -16.28 -22.11 13.20
N ILE A 60 -15.23 -21.68 13.89
CA ILE A 60 -14.69 -22.34 15.07
C ILE A 60 -14.72 -21.40 16.28
N HIS A 61 -14.94 -21.98 17.46
CA HIS A 61 -14.96 -21.28 18.75
C HIS A 61 -13.87 -21.80 19.71
N LYS A 62 -13.22 -22.90 19.36
CA LYS A 62 -12.09 -23.52 20.06
C LYS A 62 -10.97 -23.70 19.06
N ASP A 63 -9.73 -23.79 19.56
CA ASP A 63 -8.53 -23.99 18.74
C ASP A 63 -8.34 -22.92 17.65
N MET A 64 -8.72 -21.67 17.97
CA MET A 64 -8.51 -20.53 17.08
C MET A 64 -7.02 -20.23 16.91
N THR A 65 -6.64 -19.75 15.73
CA THR A 65 -5.24 -19.35 15.47
C THR A 65 -5.03 -17.88 15.81
N TYR A 66 -4.06 -17.63 16.70
CA TYR A 66 -3.64 -16.31 17.14
C TYR A 66 -2.28 -15.93 16.52
N PRO A 67 -1.99 -14.63 16.34
CA PRO A 67 -0.68 -14.21 15.85
C PRO A 67 0.39 -14.48 16.92
N SER A 68 1.56 -14.95 16.48
CA SER A 68 2.71 -15.10 17.37
C SER A 68 3.38 -13.76 17.64
N LYS A 69 4.07 -13.64 18.79
CA LYS A 69 4.93 -12.50 19.08
C LYS A 69 5.99 -12.34 17.99
N SER A 70 6.11 -11.13 17.44
CA SER A 70 7.14 -10.79 16.47
C SER A 70 7.40 -9.29 16.48
N MET A 71 8.52 -8.86 15.89
CA MET A 71 8.84 -7.44 15.72
C MET A 71 7.87 -6.69 14.78
N PHE A 72 7.03 -7.42 14.04
CA PHE A 72 6.14 -6.86 13.02
C PHE A 72 4.74 -6.53 13.54
N ILE A 73 4.34 -7.08 14.69
CA ILE A 73 3.03 -6.83 15.31
C ILE A 73 3.22 -6.38 16.77
N PRO A 74 2.69 -5.20 17.16
CA PRO A 74 2.81 -4.72 18.54
C PRO A 74 2.14 -5.66 19.56
N ASP A 75 2.77 -5.83 20.73
CA ASP A 75 2.24 -6.67 21.81
C ASP A 75 0.83 -6.28 22.24
N GLU A 76 0.50 -4.99 22.26
CA GLU A 76 -0.85 -4.50 22.55
C GLU A 76 -1.90 -5.07 21.60
N ILE A 77 -1.59 -5.13 20.30
CA ILE A 77 -2.49 -5.67 19.28
C ILE A 77 -2.64 -7.18 19.44
N ILE A 78 -1.55 -7.89 19.72
CA ILE A 78 -1.60 -9.32 20.03
C ILE A 78 -2.52 -9.56 21.23
N ASN A 79 -2.33 -8.82 22.33
CA ASN A 79 -3.13 -8.94 23.53
C ASN A 79 -4.61 -8.74 23.24
N VAL A 80 -4.97 -7.67 22.50
CA VAL A 80 -6.37 -7.42 22.10
C VAL A 80 -6.94 -8.57 21.27
N ILE A 81 -6.17 -9.13 20.33
CA ILE A 81 -6.64 -10.29 19.54
C ILE A 81 -6.87 -11.50 20.46
N HIS A 82 -5.96 -11.76 21.39
CA HIS A 82 -6.09 -12.86 22.35
C HIS A 82 -7.31 -12.71 23.27
N THR A 83 -7.56 -11.50 23.78
CA THR A 83 -8.64 -11.26 24.76
C THR A 83 -10.01 -11.07 24.13
N SER A 84 -10.08 -10.56 22.90
CA SER A 84 -11.34 -10.13 22.28
C SER A 84 -11.84 -11.06 21.17
N MET A 85 -10.99 -11.89 20.57
CA MET A 85 -11.43 -12.83 19.53
C MET A 85 -12.23 -13.97 20.14
N HIS A 86 -13.50 -14.09 19.74
CA HIS A 86 -14.45 -15.09 20.28
C HIS A 86 -14.82 -16.18 19.27
N SER A 87 -14.54 -15.98 17.98
CA SER A 87 -14.65 -17.01 16.96
C SER A 87 -13.72 -16.73 15.79
N GLN A 88 -13.46 -17.75 14.98
CA GLN A 88 -12.70 -17.62 13.74
C GLN A 88 -13.46 -18.30 12.59
N ILE A 89 -13.62 -17.60 11.48
CA ILE A 89 -14.27 -18.11 10.27
C ILE A 89 -13.19 -18.50 9.27
N ILE A 90 -13.18 -19.76 8.87
CA ILE A 90 -12.17 -20.33 7.96
C ILE A 90 -12.82 -20.55 6.60
N TYR A 91 -12.25 -19.91 5.58
CA TYR A 91 -12.63 -20.06 4.18
C TYR A 91 -11.60 -20.95 3.48
N THR A 92 -12.07 -22.08 2.95
CA THR A 92 -11.25 -23.02 2.18
C THR A 92 -11.83 -23.17 0.79
N CYS A 93 -11.07 -22.75 -0.22
CA CYS A 93 -11.52 -22.70 -1.61
C CYS A 93 -10.46 -23.30 -2.53
N SER A 94 -10.88 -24.05 -3.55
CA SER A 94 -9.96 -24.55 -4.58
C SER A 94 -9.61 -23.43 -5.55
N PHE A 95 -8.39 -22.90 -5.46
CA PHE A 95 -7.99 -21.69 -6.17
C PHE A 95 -6.89 -21.97 -7.20
N LEU A 96 -7.25 -22.17 -8.47
CA LEU A 96 -6.33 -22.21 -9.63
C LEU A 96 -5.03 -23.03 -9.41
N GLY A 97 -5.12 -24.21 -8.80
CA GLY A 97 -3.96 -25.07 -8.53
C GLY A 97 -3.04 -24.62 -7.40
N ARG A 98 -3.41 -23.55 -6.67
CA ARG A 98 -2.81 -23.10 -5.41
C ARG A 98 -3.74 -23.41 -4.24
N THR A 99 -3.16 -23.53 -3.05
CA THR A 99 -3.92 -23.76 -1.81
C THR A 99 -4.00 -22.45 -1.03
N ILE A 100 -5.18 -21.84 -0.96
CA ILE A 100 -5.40 -20.59 -0.22
C ILE A 100 -6.38 -20.86 0.92
N LEU A 101 -5.98 -20.55 2.14
CA LEU A 101 -6.81 -20.60 3.33
C LEU A 101 -6.88 -19.20 3.94
N ILE A 102 -8.10 -18.73 4.19
CA ILE A 102 -8.31 -17.43 4.85
C ILE A 102 -8.97 -17.68 6.20
N HIS A 103 -8.30 -17.25 7.26
CA HIS A 103 -8.70 -17.35 8.65
C HIS A 103 -9.09 -15.95 9.13
N ALA A 104 -10.40 -15.71 9.25
CA ALA A 104 -10.94 -14.43 9.69
C ALA A 104 -11.32 -14.48 11.17
N GLY A 105 -10.51 -13.84 12.02
CA GLY A 105 -10.81 -13.65 13.43
C GLY A 105 -11.96 -12.66 13.62
N VAL A 106 -12.93 -13.04 14.44
CA VAL A 106 -14.08 -12.21 14.79
C VAL A 106 -13.86 -11.66 16.20
N LEU A 107 -13.50 -10.38 16.26
CA LEU A 107 -13.26 -9.63 17.50
C LEU A 107 -14.48 -8.76 17.85
N ASN A 108 -15.01 -8.07 16.85
CA ASN A 108 -16.20 -7.25 16.94
C ASN A 108 -17.35 -7.88 16.15
N PRO A 109 -18.62 -7.55 16.46
CA PRO A 109 -19.76 -7.98 15.66
C PRO A 109 -19.57 -7.55 14.20
N ILE A 110 -19.56 -8.52 13.29
CA ILE A 110 -19.53 -8.33 11.84
C ILE A 110 -20.57 -9.24 11.23
N SER A 111 -21.35 -8.73 10.28
CA SER A 111 -22.32 -9.58 9.59
C SER A 111 -21.58 -10.59 8.71
N LYS A 112 -22.17 -11.79 8.54
CA LYS A 112 -21.64 -12.78 7.61
C LYS A 112 -21.51 -12.22 6.20
N THR A 113 -22.51 -11.45 5.76
CA THR A 113 -22.52 -10.81 4.44
C THR A 113 -21.33 -9.87 4.27
N GLU A 114 -21.05 -9.03 5.26
CA GLU A 114 -19.92 -8.11 5.22
C GLU A 114 -18.58 -8.87 5.18
N MET A 115 -18.43 -9.92 6.00
CA MET A 115 -17.23 -10.77 5.94
C MET A 115 -17.08 -11.42 4.56
N ASP A 116 -18.14 -12.02 4.02
CA ASP A 116 -18.14 -12.67 2.70
C ASP A 116 -17.79 -11.67 1.58
N GLU A 117 -18.21 -10.41 1.70
CA GLU A 117 -17.82 -9.34 0.76
C GLU A 117 -16.33 -9.01 0.82
N ARG A 118 -15.75 -8.90 2.01
CA ARG A 118 -14.30 -8.68 2.19
C ARG A 118 -13.50 -9.84 1.60
N ILE A 119 -13.89 -11.07 1.91
CA ILE A 119 -13.24 -12.29 1.38
C ILE A 119 -13.38 -12.37 -0.15
N ARG A 120 -14.52 -11.96 -0.71
CA ARG A 120 -14.72 -11.90 -2.17
C ARG A 120 -13.79 -10.88 -2.83
N LEU A 121 -13.54 -9.73 -2.20
CA LEU A 121 -12.53 -8.77 -2.69
C LEU A 121 -11.13 -9.37 -2.67
N MET A 122 -10.79 -10.11 -1.60
CA MET A 122 -9.50 -10.78 -1.49
C MET A 122 -9.29 -11.80 -2.62
N TYR A 123 -10.25 -12.71 -2.85
CA TYR A 123 -10.19 -13.67 -3.95
C TYR A 123 -10.16 -13.01 -5.32
N SER A 124 -10.83 -11.86 -5.48
CA SER A 124 -10.77 -11.10 -6.73
C SER A 124 -9.35 -10.60 -7.02
N TRP A 125 -8.65 -10.09 -6.02
CA TRP A 125 -7.28 -9.61 -6.23
C TRP A 125 -6.28 -10.76 -6.37
N LEU A 126 -6.44 -11.83 -5.58
CA LEU A 126 -5.64 -13.05 -5.74
C LEU A 126 -5.72 -13.62 -7.16
N TYR A 127 -6.89 -13.55 -7.80
CA TYR A 127 -7.06 -13.94 -9.20
C TYR A 127 -6.16 -13.12 -10.14
N VAL A 128 -6.10 -11.81 -9.94
CA VAL A 128 -5.24 -10.93 -10.74
C VAL A 128 -3.77 -11.24 -10.45
N CYS A 129 -3.36 -11.43 -9.19
CA CYS A 129 -2.01 -11.86 -8.86
C CYS A 129 -1.64 -13.18 -9.56
N HIS A 130 -2.53 -14.17 -9.54
CA HIS A 130 -2.28 -15.46 -10.19
C HIS A 130 -1.95 -15.30 -11.69
N LYS A 131 -2.65 -14.41 -12.41
CA LYS A 131 -2.43 -14.15 -13.84
C LYS A 131 -1.01 -13.65 -14.17
N TYR A 132 -0.40 -12.92 -13.25
CA TYR A 132 0.89 -12.27 -13.45
C TYR A 132 2.05 -12.95 -12.72
N SER A 133 1.74 -13.83 -11.77
CA SER A 133 2.74 -14.53 -10.95
C SER A 133 3.37 -15.72 -11.65
N LYS A 134 4.62 -15.96 -11.31
CA LYS A 134 5.27 -17.26 -11.52
C LYS A 134 4.67 -18.33 -10.61
N TYR A 135 4.68 -19.58 -11.04
CA TYR A 135 4.04 -20.68 -10.31
C TYR A 135 4.74 -20.99 -8.98
N GLU A 136 6.04 -20.71 -8.90
CA GLU A 136 6.93 -21.04 -7.78
C GLU A 136 6.65 -20.20 -6.53
N CYS A 137 6.29 -18.93 -6.69
CA CYS A 137 5.95 -18.06 -5.55
C CYS A 137 4.57 -18.42 -5.00
N THR A 138 4.43 -18.67 -3.69
CA THR A 138 3.14 -18.82 -3.00
C THR A 138 2.25 -19.95 -3.55
N ARG A 139 2.76 -21.20 -3.53
CA ARG A 139 1.95 -22.40 -3.84
C ARG A 139 0.87 -22.64 -2.78
N THR A 140 1.21 -22.35 -1.52
CA THR A 140 0.27 -22.33 -0.40
C THR A 140 0.28 -20.95 0.25
N LEU A 141 -0.88 -20.40 0.56
CA LEU A 141 -1.03 -19.13 1.26
C LEU A 141 -2.04 -19.26 2.41
N ASN A 142 -1.56 -19.09 3.63
CA ASN A 142 -2.42 -18.93 4.81
C ASN A 142 -2.55 -17.44 5.14
N ILE A 143 -3.77 -16.92 5.14
CA ILE A 143 -4.05 -15.51 5.39
C ILE A 143 -4.83 -15.40 6.69
N TYR A 144 -4.27 -14.72 7.68
CA TYR A 144 -4.90 -14.45 8.96
C TYR A 144 -5.31 -12.97 9.02
N ILE A 145 -6.61 -12.71 9.18
CA ILE A 145 -7.15 -11.35 9.28
C ILE A 145 -7.86 -11.18 10.62
N TYR A 146 -7.53 -10.11 11.37
CA TYR A 146 -8.07 -9.86 12.71
C TYR A 146 -8.82 -8.52 12.86
N PHE A 147 -8.61 -7.57 11.94
CA PHE A 147 -9.33 -6.28 11.89
C PHE A 147 -9.46 -5.54 13.24
N THR A 148 -8.38 -5.43 14.01
CA THR A 148 -8.40 -4.60 15.22
C THR A 148 -8.62 -3.12 14.88
N GLU A 149 -9.23 -2.37 15.80
CA GLU A 149 -9.56 -0.95 15.62
C GLU A 149 -8.35 0.00 15.73
N HIS A 150 -7.17 -0.51 16.12
CA HIS A 150 -5.96 0.30 16.31
C HIS A 150 -5.60 1.10 15.07
N LYS A 151 -5.36 2.41 15.27
CA LYS A 151 -4.96 3.34 14.21
C LYS A 151 -3.45 3.53 14.18
N LYS A 152 -2.94 3.91 13.02
CA LYS A 152 -1.58 4.40 12.84
C LYS A 152 -1.51 5.86 13.27
N LEU A 153 -0.74 6.13 14.32
CA LEU A 153 -0.66 7.46 14.93
C LEU A 153 0.78 7.94 15.04
N PHE A 154 0.98 9.24 14.89
CA PHE A 154 2.21 9.91 15.30
C PHE A 154 2.39 9.73 16.81
N PRO A 155 3.63 9.55 17.29
CA PRO A 155 3.93 9.62 18.71
C PRO A 155 3.56 10.99 19.29
N THR A 156 3.24 11.02 20.58
CA THR A 156 2.93 12.27 21.30
C THR A 156 4.17 13.15 21.50
N ASP A 157 5.35 12.55 21.61
CA ASP A 157 6.66 13.23 21.66
C ASP A 157 7.29 13.28 20.26
N ASP A 158 7.60 14.49 19.79
CA ASP A 158 8.18 14.76 18.47
C ASP A 158 9.64 14.30 18.30
N ASN A 159 10.26 13.80 19.37
CA ASN A 159 11.60 13.21 19.34
C ASN A 159 11.58 11.67 19.27
N THR A 160 10.40 11.07 19.32
CA THR A 160 10.23 9.61 19.24
C THR A 160 10.55 9.09 17.85
N VAL A 161 11.33 8.02 17.76
CA VAL A 161 11.63 7.36 16.48
C VAL A 161 10.37 6.64 15.96
N LEU A 162 10.09 6.77 14.67
CA LEU A 162 8.95 6.08 14.06
C LEU A 162 9.26 4.58 13.85
N HIS A 163 8.56 3.74 14.63
CA HIS A 163 8.57 2.27 14.56
C HIS A 163 7.41 1.67 13.74
N ALA A 164 7.48 0.34 13.52
CA ALA A 164 6.43 -0.46 12.87
C ALA A 164 5.04 -0.30 13.53
N SER A 165 4.97 -0.06 14.84
CA SER A 165 3.72 0.24 15.54
C SER A 165 2.99 1.46 14.95
N HIS A 166 3.70 2.45 14.40
CA HIS A 166 3.11 3.66 13.85
C HIS A 166 2.71 3.54 12.37
N ALA A 167 3.25 2.56 11.63
CA ALA A 167 3.14 2.52 10.16
C ALA A 167 2.64 1.19 9.58
N ASN A 168 2.91 0.05 10.22
CA ASN A 168 2.67 -1.27 9.64
C ASN A 168 1.28 -1.78 9.99
N THR A 169 0.59 -2.45 9.08
CA THR A 169 -0.75 -3.06 9.34
C THR A 169 -0.74 -4.57 9.15
N ALA A 170 0.30 -5.09 8.52
CA ALA A 170 0.43 -6.49 8.17
C ALA A 170 1.90 -6.88 8.00
N TYR A 171 2.12 -8.17 7.79
CA TYR A 171 3.39 -8.70 7.28
C TYR A 171 3.15 -9.99 6.47
N THR A 172 4.09 -10.27 5.57
CA THR A 172 4.19 -11.51 4.81
C THR A 172 5.65 -11.76 4.42
N TYR A 173 5.92 -12.85 3.71
CA TYR A 173 7.25 -13.18 3.20
C TYR A 173 7.28 -13.05 1.67
N ALA A 174 8.35 -12.47 1.14
CA ALA A 174 8.52 -12.32 -0.30
C ALA A 174 8.69 -13.69 -0.99
N CYS A 175 7.83 -14.00 -1.97
CA CYS A 175 7.89 -15.21 -2.82
C CYS A 175 8.11 -16.56 -2.06
N ALA A 176 7.68 -16.69 -0.80
CA ALA A 176 7.80 -17.97 -0.10
C ALA A 176 6.88 -19.03 -0.72
N ILE A 177 7.35 -20.27 -0.88
CA ILE A 177 6.55 -21.38 -1.45
C ILE A 177 5.33 -21.68 -0.58
N HIS A 178 5.55 -21.77 0.74
CA HIS A 178 4.53 -21.90 1.77
C HIS A 178 4.48 -20.60 2.56
N ASN A 179 3.55 -19.74 2.19
CA ASN A 179 3.51 -18.38 2.66
C ASN A 179 2.44 -18.16 3.73
N THR A 180 2.71 -17.20 4.59
CA THR A 180 1.78 -16.74 5.63
C THR A 180 1.67 -15.22 5.51
N MET A 181 0.44 -14.74 5.57
CA MET A 181 0.11 -13.32 5.59
C MET A 181 -0.73 -13.03 6.82
N VAL A 182 -0.39 -12.00 7.57
CA VAL A 182 -1.14 -11.58 8.77
C VAL A 182 -1.52 -10.12 8.63
N ILE A 183 -2.81 -9.81 8.66
CA ILE A 183 -3.36 -8.44 8.63
C ILE A 183 -4.11 -8.18 9.93
N TYR A 184 -3.63 -7.23 10.73
CA TYR A 184 -4.10 -7.05 12.10
C TYR A 184 -4.86 -5.75 12.36
N ARG A 185 -4.79 -4.73 11.49
CA ARG A 185 -5.63 -3.51 11.61
C ARG A 185 -6.74 -3.49 10.58
N SER A 186 -7.90 -2.94 10.94
CA SER A 186 -8.99 -2.65 10.00
C SER A 186 -8.69 -1.44 9.11
N GLU A 187 -7.81 -0.54 9.56
CA GLU A 187 -7.38 0.63 8.82
C GLU A 187 -6.66 0.25 7.51
N GLU A 188 -7.22 0.70 6.38
CA GLU A 188 -6.68 0.49 5.03
C GLU A 188 -6.51 -0.99 4.64
N TRP A 189 -7.25 -1.88 5.31
CA TRP A 189 -7.02 -3.33 5.27
C TRP A 189 -6.91 -3.89 3.85
N PHE A 190 -7.73 -3.42 2.90
CA PHE A 190 -7.72 -3.96 1.54
C PHE A 190 -6.51 -3.47 0.72
N LYS A 191 -6.10 -2.21 0.89
CA LYS A 191 -4.85 -1.70 0.31
C LYS A 191 -3.66 -2.48 0.86
N VAL A 192 -3.65 -2.73 2.16
CA VAL A 192 -2.61 -3.54 2.81
C VAL A 192 -2.64 -4.97 2.29
N PHE A 193 -3.80 -5.59 2.14
CA PHE A 193 -3.92 -6.90 1.52
C PHE A 193 -3.32 -6.94 0.11
N ILE A 194 -3.59 -5.92 -0.70
CA ILE A 194 -2.98 -5.79 -2.04
C ILE A 194 -1.46 -5.71 -1.94
N HIS A 195 -0.94 -4.85 -1.05
CA HIS A 195 0.48 -4.67 -0.77
C HIS A 195 1.16 -6.00 -0.42
N GLU A 196 0.64 -6.71 0.58
CA GLU A 196 1.19 -8.00 1.00
C GLU A 196 1.09 -9.06 -0.12
N CYS A 197 0.03 -9.04 -0.95
CA CYS A 197 -0.02 -9.94 -2.09
C CYS A 197 1.11 -9.66 -3.10
N LEU A 198 1.48 -8.40 -3.34
CA LEU A 198 2.57 -8.09 -4.26
C LEU A 198 3.91 -8.66 -3.76
N HIS A 199 4.18 -8.60 -2.45
CA HIS A 199 5.32 -9.29 -1.83
C HIS A 199 5.20 -10.81 -1.95
N ALA A 200 4.06 -11.39 -1.52
CA ALA A 200 3.86 -12.83 -1.50
C ALA A 200 4.04 -13.48 -2.88
N TYR A 201 3.60 -12.80 -3.95
CA TYR A 201 3.75 -13.27 -5.33
C TYR A 201 5.06 -12.84 -6.01
N GLY A 202 5.95 -12.15 -5.31
CA GLY A 202 7.30 -11.83 -5.79
C GLY A 202 7.33 -10.80 -6.92
N PHE A 203 6.44 -9.81 -6.90
CA PHE A 203 6.37 -8.80 -7.96
C PHE A 203 7.36 -7.64 -7.79
N GLU A 204 8.07 -7.59 -6.68
CA GLU A 204 9.03 -6.54 -6.35
C GLU A 204 10.44 -6.83 -6.91
N PRO A 205 11.36 -5.85 -6.91
CA PRO A 205 12.77 -6.11 -7.21
C PRO A 205 13.37 -7.19 -6.31
N SER A 206 14.20 -8.08 -6.86
CA SER A 206 14.94 -9.07 -6.07
C SER A 206 15.90 -8.42 -5.08
N ASP A 207 16.26 -9.13 -4.01
CA ASP A 207 17.18 -8.65 -2.96
C ASP A 207 18.49 -8.05 -3.53
N LYS A 208 19.06 -8.69 -4.56
CA LYS A 208 20.27 -8.20 -5.24
C LYS A 208 20.04 -6.82 -5.87
N ASN A 209 18.89 -6.63 -6.53
CA ASN A 209 18.55 -5.38 -7.18
C ASN A 209 18.06 -4.33 -6.20
N GLU A 210 17.44 -4.73 -5.10
CA GLU A 210 17.11 -3.86 -3.98
C GLU A 210 18.36 -3.19 -3.40
N ILE A 211 19.43 -3.96 -3.15
CA ILE A 211 20.72 -3.40 -2.70
C ILE A 211 21.26 -2.38 -3.71
N ARG A 212 21.17 -2.68 -5.01
CA ARG A 212 21.64 -1.77 -6.07
C ARG A 212 20.83 -0.47 -6.11
N LEU A 213 19.50 -0.56 -6.09
CA LEU A 213 18.59 0.57 -6.11
C LEU A 213 18.75 1.44 -4.86
N SER A 214 18.82 0.80 -3.69
CA SER A 214 19.03 1.47 -2.41
C SER A 214 20.35 2.25 -2.39
N ARG A 215 21.44 1.65 -2.91
CA ARG A 215 22.74 2.32 -3.05
C ARG A 215 22.66 3.51 -4.00
N GLY A 216 22.13 3.31 -5.22
CA GLY A 216 22.03 4.38 -6.22
C GLY A 216 21.18 5.56 -5.75
N LEU A 217 20.15 5.30 -4.93
CA LEU A 217 19.38 6.33 -4.25
C LEU A 217 20.21 7.04 -3.17
N SER A 218 20.85 6.30 -2.27
CA SER A 218 21.63 6.85 -1.14
C SER A 218 22.82 7.72 -1.56
N GLU A 219 23.36 7.52 -2.76
CA GLU A 219 24.42 8.36 -3.32
C GLU A 219 23.92 9.74 -3.76
N ARG A 220 22.60 9.92 -3.88
CA ARG A 220 21.96 11.11 -4.48
C ARG A 220 21.07 11.88 -3.50
N ILE A 221 20.72 11.28 -2.37
CA ILE A 221 19.91 11.91 -1.31
C ILE A 221 20.65 11.91 0.02
N SER A 222 20.21 12.73 0.97
CA SER A 222 20.84 12.83 2.30
C SER A 222 20.33 11.83 3.33
N ILE A 223 19.36 11.00 2.96
CA ILE A 223 18.77 10.01 3.86
C ILE A 223 19.81 8.92 4.17
N PRO A 224 20.04 8.58 5.46
CA PRO A 224 20.95 7.53 5.85
C PRO A 224 20.69 6.21 5.12
N SER A 225 21.77 5.56 4.70
CA SER A 225 21.76 4.40 3.81
C SER A 225 20.99 3.21 4.41
N LYS A 226 19.79 2.92 3.86
CA LYS A 226 19.05 1.64 3.81
C LYS A 226 17.57 1.88 3.40
N VAL A 227 17.36 2.66 2.34
CA VAL A 227 15.99 2.84 1.83
C VAL A 227 15.55 1.56 1.15
N ARG A 228 14.39 1.02 1.56
CA ARG A 228 13.81 -0.16 0.93
C ARG A 228 12.95 0.24 -0.26
N VAL A 229 13.55 0.31 -1.44
CA VAL A 229 12.91 0.76 -2.70
C VAL A 229 11.78 -0.18 -3.12
N SER A 230 11.88 -1.46 -2.81
CA SER A 230 10.85 -2.46 -3.05
C SER A 230 9.52 -2.09 -2.39
N GLU A 231 9.54 -1.56 -1.17
CA GLU A 231 8.36 -1.07 -0.44
C GLU A 231 7.68 0.09 -1.18
N THR A 232 8.46 0.98 -1.80
CA THR A 232 7.92 2.06 -2.63
C THR A 232 7.22 1.53 -3.87
N TYR A 233 7.83 0.57 -4.57
CA TYR A 233 7.24 -0.06 -5.75
C TYR A 233 5.90 -0.70 -5.40
N VAL A 234 5.90 -1.52 -4.34
CA VAL A 234 4.74 -2.27 -3.87
C VAL A 234 3.65 -1.33 -3.34
N GLU A 235 4.00 -0.35 -2.51
CA GLU A 235 3.02 0.59 -1.94
C GLU A 235 2.38 1.47 -3.02
N THR A 236 3.14 1.90 -4.03
CA THR A 236 2.60 2.68 -5.16
C THR A 236 1.57 1.87 -5.94
N TRP A 237 1.90 0.62 -6.29
CA TRP A 237 0.95 -0.28 -6.94
C TRP A 237 -0.27 -0.55 -6.07
N ALA A 238 -0.08 -0.84 -4.77
CA ALA A 238 -1.18 -1.13 -3.87
C ALA A 238 -2.21 0.00 -3.79
N ARG A 239 -1.73 1.25 -3.77
CA ARG A 239 -2.59 2.44 -3.78
C ARG A 239 -3.34 2.61 -5.10
N ILE A 240 -2.65 2.44 -6.25
CA ILE A 240 -3.29 2.50 -7.57
C ILE A 240 -4.39 1.44 -7.71
N ILE A 241 -4.11 0.18 -7.34
CA ILE A 241 -5.08 -0.91 -7.44
C ILE A 241 -6.25 -0.69 -6.48
N ASN A 242 -5.99 -0.24 -5.24
CA ASN A 242 -7.05 0.09 -4.28
C ASN A 242 -7.97 1.21 -4.81
N ILE A 243 -7.42 2.22 -5.49
CA ILE A 243 -8.20 3.25 -6.19
C ILE A 243 -9.04 2.62 -7.29
N CYS A 244 -8.46 1.75 -8.12
CA CYS A 244 -9.18 1.11 -9.21
C CYS A 244 -10.35 0.27 -8.69
N TYR A 245 -10.17 -0.53 -7.64
CA TYR A 245 -11.27 -1.25 -7.00
C TYR A 245 -12.36 -0.30 -6.52
N ASN A 246 -11.99 0.78 -5.83
CA ASN A 246 -12.96 1.77 -5.34
C ASN A 246 -13.76 2.44 -6.45
N ALA A 247 -13.10 2.76 -7.57
CA ALA A 247 -13.76 3.31 -8.74
C ALA A 247 -14.70 2.28 -9.38
N ILE A 248 -14.24 1.05 -9.60
CA ILE A 248 -15.01 -0.04 -10.22
C ILE A 248 -16.29 -0.33 -9.44
N LEU A 249 -16.19 -0.48 -8.12
CA LEU A 249 -17.33 -0.79 -7.24
C LEU A 249 -18.40 0.31 -7.25
N LYS A 250 -18.04 1.53 -7.69
CA LYS A 250 -18.93 2.71 -7.76
C LYS A 250 -19.26 3.14 -9.19
N SER A 251 -18.88 2.34 -10.19
CA SER A 251 -19.08 2.64 -11.61
C SER A 251 -19.97 1.61 -12.28
N LYS A 252 -20.77 2.06 -13.26
CA LYS A 252 -21.59 1.16 -14.09
C LYS A 252 -20.88 0.70 -15.36
N ASN A 253 -19.89 1.47 -15.80
CA ASN A 253 -19.17 1.26 -17.07
C ASN A 253 -17.76 1.84 -17.00
N PHE A 254 -16.96 1.58 -18.05
CA PHE A 254 -15.57 2.03 -18.11
C PHE A 254 -15.42 3.56 -18.09
N LYS A 255 -16.33 4.31 -18.72
CA LYS A 255 -16.27 5.78 -18.76
C LYS A 255 -16.45 6.39 -17.37
N GLU A 256 -17.41 5.88 -16.60
CA GLU A 256 -17.60 6.26 -15.19
C GLU A 256 -16.40 5.87 -14.33
N PHE A 257 -15.88 4.64 -14.53
CA PHE A 257 -14.67 4.18 -13.87
C PHE A 257 -13.49 5.12 -14.13
N LEU A 258 -13.25 5.49 -15.39
CA LEU A 258 -12.13 6.33 -15.76
C LEU A 258 -12.22 7.69 -15.06
N ARG A 259 -13.41 8.31 -15.05
CA ARG A 259 -13.66 9.56 -14.30
C ARG A 259 -13.39 9.42 -12.81
N LEU A 260 -13.92 8.39 -12.16
CA LEU A 260 -13.75 8.18 -10.72
C LEU A 260 -12.31 7.82 -10.36
N ALA A 261 -11.65 6.97 -11.14
CA ALA A 261 -10.26 6.62 -10.96
C ALA A 261 -9.35 7.85 -11.12
N THR A 262 -9.60 8.69 -12.13
CA THR A 262 -8.87 9.97 -12.30
C THR A 262 -9.04 10.87 -11.07
N PHE A 263 -10.27 11.02 -10.59
CA PHE A 263 -10.55 11.81 -9.40
C PHE A 263 -9.82 11.27 -8.17
N TYR A 264 -9.93 9.97 -7.91
CA TYR A 264 -9.27 9.33 -6.77
C TYR A 264 -7.75 9.35 -6.87
N LEU A 265 -7.16 9.21 -8.07
CA LEU A 265 -5.72 9.40 -8.28
C LEU A 265 -5.27 10.81 -7.90
N ASN A 266 -6.03 11.85 -8.28
CA ASN A 266 -5.70 13.22 -7.90
C ASN A 266 -5.81 13.44 -6.39
N VAL A 267 -6.88 12.94 -5.76
CA VAL A 267 -7.08 13.01 -4.30
C VAL A 267 -5.95 12.30 -3.57
N GLU A 268 -5.62 11.08 -3.99
CA GLU A 268 -4.57 10.27 -3.37
C GLU A 268 -3.19 10.89 -3.55
N SER A 269 -2.92 11.49 -4.70
CA SER A 269 -1.70 12.20 -4.99
C SER A 269 -1.50 13.41 -4.05
N ILE A 270 -2.53 14.21 -3.84
CA ILE A 270 -2.53 15.29 -2.85
C ILE A 270 -2.30 14.72 -1.45
N PHE A 271 -3.11 13.74 -1.04
CA PHE A 271 -3.03 13.15 0.30
C PHE A 271 -1.65 12.56 0.60
N SER A 272 -1.04 11.86 -0.37
CA SER A 272 0.31 11.31 -0.25
C SER A 272 1.35 12.38 0.05
N THR A 273 1.24 13.55 -0.61
CA THR A 273 2.17 14.66 -0.42
C THR A 273 1.95 15.34 0.94
N ILE A 274 0.70 15.45 1.38
CA ILE A 274 0.38 15.93 2.73
C ILE A 274 1.06 15.03 3.78
N GLN A 275 0.91 13.71 3.67
CA GLN A 275 1.52 12.78 4.61
C GLN A 275 3.05 12.85 4.58
N ALA A 276 3.66 12.92 3.39
CA ALA A 276 5.10 13.11 3.28
C ALA A 276 5.57 14.40 3.95
N SER A 277 4.88 15.52 3.69
CA SER A 277 5.17 16.80 4.32
C SER A 277 5.05 16.75 5.85
N ARG A 278 4.03 16.05 6.38
CA ARG A 278 3.84 15.90 7.84
C ARG A 278 4.95 15.06 8.48
N ILE A 279 5.38 13.98 7.82
CA ILE A 279 6.52 13.16 8.28
C ILE A 279 7.80 14.00 8.34
N LEU A 280 8.10 14.75 7.27
CA LEU A 280 9.29 15.61 7.23
C LEU A 280 9.22 16.69 8.32
N LYS A 281 8.06 17.32 8.53
CA LYS A 281 7.85 18.27 9.64
C LYS A 281 8.07 17.66 11.01
N TYR A 282 7.51 16.47 11.25
CA TYR A 282 7.71 15.74 12.50
C TYR A 282 9.20 15.49 12.76
N MET A 283 9.94 15.13 11.70
CA MET A 283 11.40 14.97 11.76
C MET A 283 12.17 16.30 11.68
N LYS A 284 11.53 17.48 11.73
CA LYS A 284 12.20 18.79 11.64
C LYS A 284 13.09 18.91 10.38
N LEU A 285 12.57 18.42 9.24
CA LEU A 285 13.20 18.44 7.93
C LEU A 285 12.30 19.10 6.89
N SER A 286 12.90 19.79 5.94
CA SER A 286 12.26 20.18 4.69
C SER A 286 12.49 19.11 3.61
N TYR A 287 11.78 19.20 2.48
CA TYR A 287 12.08 18.33 1.34
C TYR A 287 13.45 18.64 0.71
N HIS A 288 13.91 19.88 0.79
CA HIS A 288 15.25 20.27 0.35
C HIS A 288 16.34 19.50 1.13
N ASP A 289 16.15 19.33 2.45
CA ASP A 289 17.09 18.55 3.28
C ASP A 289 17.19 17.08 2.86
N VAL A 290 16.15 16.53 2.23
CA VAL A 290 16.14 15.16 1.72
C VAL A 290 16.98 15.04 0.46
N ILE A 291 16.76 15.91 -0.53
CA ILE A 291 17.31 15.75 -1.88
C ILE A 291 18.69 16.39 -2.09
N HIS A 292 19.11 17.30 -1.19
CA HIS A 292 20.46 17.86 -1.22
C HIS A 292 21.43 16.96 -0.49
N VAL A 293 22.35 16.34 -1.24
CA VAL A 293 23.43 15.49 -0.73
C VAL A 293 24.21 16.22 0.38
N GLN A 294 24.49 15.51 1.49
CA GLN A 294 25.24 15.97 2.67
C GLN A 294 24.55 16.96 3.64
N SER A 295 23.23 17.12 3.62
CA SER A 295 22.50 17.94 4.61
C SER A 295 22.86 17.53 6.05
N PRO A 296 23.53 18.40 6.83
CA PRO A 296 23.86 18.09 8.23
C PRO A 296 22.62 17.92 9.10
N ILE A 297 21.55 18.64 8.76
CA ILE A 297 20.26 18.60 9.47
C ILE A 297 19.65 17.20 9.34
N THR A 298 19.69 16.61 8.14
CA THR A 298 19.21 15.25 7.90
C THR A 298 19.94 14.23 8.76
N ARG A 299 21.27 14.31 8.87
CA ARG A 299 22.05 13.40 9.74
C ARG A 299 21.67 13.50 11.22
N LEU A 300 21.25 14.67 11.69
CA LEU A 300 20.88 14.90 13.08
C LEU A 300 19.45 14.44 13.39
N ASN A 301 18.51 14.77 12.50
CA ASN A 301 17.09 14.68 12.81
C ASN A 301 16.38 13.48 12.20
N TYR A 302 16.89 12.93 11.09
CA TYR A 302 16.22 11.81 10.42
C TYR A 302 16.39 10.52 11.21
N LYS A 303 15.27 9.91 11.62
CA LYS A 303 15.25 8.67 12.41
C LYS A 303 14.03 7.81 12.06
N GLU A 304 14.26 6.58 11.62
CA GLU A 304 13.23 5.57 11.42
C GLU A 304 13.72 4.19 11.88
N ASN A 305 12.80 3.37 12.41
CA ASN A 305 13.03 1.96 12.76
C ASN A 305 12.11 1.02 11.95
N THR A 306 11.47 1.55 10.91
CA THR A 306 10.70 0.87 9.86
C THR A 306 10.85 1.68 8.57
N HIS A 307 10.31 1.21 7.45
CA HIS A 307 10.53 1.78 6.12
C HIS A 307 9.75 3.09 5.84
N ILE A 308 9.75 4.05 6.78
CA ILE A 308 8.96 5.30 6.72
C ILE A 308 9.27 6.10 5.44
N PHE A 309 10.54 6.25 5.08
CA PHE A 309 10.89 6.98 3.86
C PHE A 309 10.31 6.35 2.61
N ALA A 310 10.38 5.02 2.50
CA ALA A 310 9.85 4.31 1.36
C ALA A 310 8.32 4.45 1.29
N TYR A 311 7.61 4.26 2.41
CA TYR A 311 6.14 4.30 2.48
C TYR A 311 5.55 5.69 2.27
N TYR A 312 6.17 6.73 2.84
CA TYR A 312 5.59 8.06 2.86
C TYR A 312 6.26 9.00 1.86
N ILE A 313 7.60 9.10 1.88
CA ILE A 313 8.31 10.11 1.09
C ILE A 313 8.45 9.65 -0.35
N LEU A 314 9.17 8.56 -0.60
CA LEU A 314 9.47 8.07 -1.95
C LEU A 314 8.19 7.59 -2.67
N THR A 315 7.24 7.01 -1.95
CA THR A 315 5.92 6.68 -2.53
C THR A 315 5.15 7.94 -2.93
N SER A 316 5.16 9.01 -2.13
CA SER A 316 4.45 10.25 -2.51
C SER A 316 5.04 10.91 -3.76
N VAL A 317 6.36 10.79 -3.95
CA VAL A 317 7.07 11.22 -5.16
C VAL A 317 6.53 10.50 -6.39
N LEU A 318 6.40 9.17 -6.36
CA LEU A 318 5.81 8.41 -7.47
C LEU A 318 4.30 8.69 -7.63
N MET A 319 3.59 8.78 -6.51
CA MET A 319 2.15 9.10 -6.49
C MET A 319 1.85 10.52 -6.97
N HIS A 320 2.84 11.42 -7.11
CA HIS A 320 2.66 12.74 -7.73
C HIS A 320 2.22 12.61 -9.20
N LYS A 321 2.81 11.65 -9.93
CA LYS A 321 2.52 11.30 -11.33
C LYS A 321 2.45 9.77 -11.48
N PRO A 322 1.45 9.10 -10.88
CA PRO A 322 1.44 7.65 -10.69
C PRO A 322 1.36 6.88 -12.01
N LEU A 323 0.77 7.47 -13.04
CA LEU A 323 0.66 6.85 -14.37
C LEU A 323 2.02 6.67 -15.06
N LYS A 324 3.05 7.46 -14.69
CA LYS A 324 4.42 7.24 -15.17
C LYS A 324 4.97 5.88 -14.74
N LEU A 325 4.63 5.42 -13.53
CA LEU A 325 4.99 4.06 -13.09
C LEU A 325 4.30 3.00 -13.94
N LEU A 326 3.01 3.17 -14.25
CA LEU A 326 2.27 2.22 -15.08
C LEU A 326 2.87 2.11 -16.49
N VAL A 327 3.20 3.25 -17.09
CA VAL A 327 3.86 3.32 -18.41
C VAL A 327 5.23 2.67 -18.36
N TRP A 328 6.03 2.96 -17.32
CA TRP A 328 7.33 2.33 -17.12
C TRP A 328 7.22 0.81 -16.99
N CYS A 329 6.29 0.33 -16.17
CA CYS A 329 6.02 -1.10 -15.99
C CYS A 329 5.60 -1.76 -17.30
N ASN A 330 4.72 -1.13 -18.09
CA ASN A 330 4.29 -1.68 -19.38
C ASN A 330 5.44 -1.82 -20.38
N THR A 331 6.44 -0.96 -20.28
CA THR A 331 7.59 -0.93 -21.19
C THR A 331 8.70 -1.88 -20.76
N ASN A 332 8.94 -2.01 -19.45
CA ASN A 332 10.14 -2.66 -18.93
C ASN A 332 9.87 -4.02 -18.26
N ASN A 333 8.63 -4.32 -17.85
CA ASN A 333 8.28 -5.56 -17.19
C ASN A 333 7.78 -6.63 -18.17
N PRO A 334 8.23 -7.90 -18.06
CA PRO A 334 7.81 -8.97 -18.96
C PRO A 334 6.30 -9.25 -18.85
N ASN A 335 5.78 -9.22 -17.62
CA ASN A 335 4.37 -9.51 -17.31
C ASN A 335 3.68 -8.34 -16.62
N TRP A 336 4.08 -7.11 -16.96
CA TRP A 336 3.53 -5.84 -16.45
C TRP A 336 3.65 -5.59 -14.94
N LEU A 337 3.07 -6.42 -14.06
CA LEU A 337 3.18 -6.28 -12.60
C LEU A 337 4.52 -6.77 -12.05
N GLU A 338 5.04 -7.89 -12.57
CA GLU A 338 6.30 -8.47 -12.08
C GLU A 338 7.50 -7.60 -12.50
N PHE A 339 8.23 -7.09 -11.51
CA PHE A 339 9.43 -6.29 -11.75
C PHE A 339 10.47 -7.07 -12.56
N ASN A 340 10.92 -6.48 -13.66
CA ASN A 340 12.00 -7.06 -14.44
C ASN A 340 13.36 -6.85 -13.78
N ASN A 341 13.97 -7.95 -13.36
CA ASN A 341 15.25 -7.95 -12.65
C ASN A 341 16.48 -7.79 -13.57
N GLU A 342 16.28 -7.60 -14.88
CA GLU A 342 17.35 -7.31 -15.82
C GLU A 342 18.05 -5.97 -15.54
N VAL A 343 19.36 -5.93 -15.81
CA VAL A 343 20.23 -4.77 -15.52
C VAL A 343 19.71 -3.48 -16.12
N TYR A 344 19.15 -3.55 -17.34
CA TYR A 344 18.56 -2.40 -18.04
C TYR A 344 17.32 -1.87 -17.31
N SER A 345 16.37 -2.74 -16.98
CA SER A 345 15.15 -2.36 -16.26
C SER A 345 15.46 -1.78 -14.89
N VAL A 346 16.41 -2.33 -14.16
CA VAL A 346 16.84 -1.75 -12.88
C VAL A 346 17.38 -0.31 -13.06
N ALA A 347 18.19 -0.08 -14.10
CA ALA A 347 18.75 1.25 -14.38
C ALA A 347 17.68 2.27 -14.83
N THR A 348 16.72 1.86 -15.66
CA THR A 348 15.63 2.74 -16.08
C THR A 348 14.66 3.03 -14.94
N PHE A 349 14.46 2.08 -14.01
CA PHE A 349 13.68 2.31 -12.80
C PHE A 349 14.37 3.30 -11.85
N GLU A 350 15.69 3.17 -11.65
CA GLU A 350 16.49 4.15 -10.90
C GLU A 350 16.33 5.55 -11.51
N SER A 351 16.38 5.66 -12.85
CA SER A 351 16.17 6.92 -13.56
C SER A 351 14.74 7.47 -13.38
N LEU A 352 13.72 6.60 -13.38
CA LEU A 352 12.34 7.01 -13.08
C LEU A 352 12.23 7.60 -11.67
N LEU A 353 12.83 6.94 -10.67
CA LEU A 353 12.84 7.42 -9.28
C LEU A 353 13.56 8.77 -9.17
N MET A 354 14.75 8.91 -9.78
CA MET A 354 15.50 10.17 -9.77
C MET A 354 14.71 11.31 -10.43
N ASN A 355 14.18 11.07 -11.62
CA ASN A 355 13.39 12.08 -12.33
C ASN A 355 12.14 12.50 -11.55
N ALA A 356 11.53 11.58 -10.80
CA ALA A 356 10.41 11.91 -9.93
C ALA A 356 10.85 12.68 -8.68
N LEU A 357 11.96 12.28 -8.05
CA LEU A 357 12.52 12.93 -6.86
C LEU A 357 12.90 14.38 -7.12
N TYR A 358 13.43 14.69 -8.31
CA TYR A 358 13.84 16.03 -8.73
C TYR A 358 12.78 16.76 -9.57
N ASP A 359 11.53 16.27 -9.61
CA ASP A 359 10.46 16.92 -10.36
C ASP A 359 10.07 18.26 -9.70
N GLU A 360 10.34 19.38 -10.39
CA GLU A 360 10.08 20.73 -9.89
C GLU A 360 8.62 20.96 -9.47
N THR A 361 7.68 20.31 -10.17
CA THR A 361 6.26 20.46 -9.85
C THR A 361 5.88 19.71 -8.56
N TYR A 362 6.60 18.64 -8.24
CA TYR A 362 6.47 17.98 -6.94
C TYR A 362 7.13 18.83 -5.85
N HIS A 363 8.34 19.36 -6.09
CA HIS A 363 9.07 20.20 -5.13
C HIS A 363 8.25 21.40 -4.70
N SER A 364 7.71 22.15 -5.67
CA SER A 364 6.86 23.31 -5.41
C SER A 364 5.62 22.93 -4.58
N PHE A 365 4.99 21.79 -4.92
CA PHE A 365 3.78 21.35 -4.23
C PHE A 365 4.04 20.83 -2.81
N ILE A 366 5.09 20.03 -2.59
CA ILE A 366 5.44 19.58 -1.24
C ILE A 366 5.92 20.75 -0.38
N GLN A 367 6.64 21.71 -0.94
CA GLN A 367 7.01 22.92 -0.21
C GLN A 367 5.77 23.74 0.18
N HIS A 368 4.79 23.86 -0.71
CA HIS A 368 3.52 24.51 -0.40
C HIS A 368 2.77 23.79 0.74
N CYS A 369 2.71 22.45 0.70
CA CYS A 369 2.16 21.66 1.80
C CYS A 369 2.96 21.91 3.09
N HIS A 370 4.29 21.93 2.99
CA HIS A 370 5.18 22.16 4.11
C HIS A 370 5.05 23.57 4.70
N THR A 371 4.65 24.58 3.95
CA THR A 371 4.37 25.89 4.53
C THR A 371 2.99 25.93 5.21
N ASN A 372 1.98 25.36 4.56
CA ASN A 372 0.57 25.61 4.92
C ASN A 372 -0.09 24.54 5.79
N ILE A 373 0.55 23.38 5.97
CA ILE A 373 -0.05 22.23 6.67
C ILE A 373 0.70 21.95 7.97
N HIS A 374 0.01 21.98 9.11
CA HIS A 374 0.59 21.58 10.39
C HIS A 374 0.62 20.05 10.51
N TRP A 375 1.60 19.53 11.25
CA TRP A 375 1.67 18.09 11.49
C TRP A 375 0.69 17.62 12.58
N ASN A 376 0.21 18.52 13.43
CA ASN A 376 -0.49 18.32 14.72
C ASN A 376 -1.74 17.42 14.73
N ASP A 377 -2.20 16.91 13.59
CA ASP A 377 -3.11 15.78 13.59
C ASP A 377 -2.32 14.50 13.84
N ILE A 378 -2.92 13.51 14.49
CA ILE A 378 -2.14 12.32 14.89
C ILE A 378 -2.19 11.21 13.84
N GLY A 379 -3.14 11.20 12.90
CA GLY A 379 -3.30 10.07 11.97
C GLY A 379 -2.18 9.91 10.94
N MET A 380 -1.74 8.66 10.73
CA MET A 380 -0.64 8.24 9.84
C MET A 380 -1.06 7.22 8.76
N CYS A 381 -2.34 7.10 8.39
CA CYS A 381 -2.74 6.24 7.27
C CYS A 381 -2.01 6.56 5.95
N HIS A 382 -1.81 5.57 5.09
CA HIS A 382 -1.13 5.75 3.79
C HIS A 382 -2.09 6.21 2.69
N THR A 383 -3.36 5.80 2.76
CA THR A 383 -4.47 6.14 1.85
C THR A 383 -5.71 6.57 2.64
N ILE A 384 -6.44 7.53 2.08
CA ILE A 384 -7.80 7.89 2.54
C ILE A 384 -8.89 7.20 1.73
N ILE A 385 -8.55 6.60 0.60
CA ILE A 385 -9.49 5.86 -0.23
C ILE A 385 -9.74 4.50 0.43
N LYS A 386 -10.84 4.40 1.19
CA LYS A 386 -11.25 3.17 1.90
C LYS A 386 -12.13 2.28 1.02
N THR A 387 -11.72 1.03 0.86
CA THR A 387 -12.56 -0.06 0.35
C THR A 387 -13.33 -0.68 1.51
N ILE A 388 -14.60 -1.06 1.25
CA ILE A 388 -15.62 -1.65 2.14
C ILE A 388 -15.16 -1.93 3.57
#